data_AF-E6KYB0-F1
#
_entry.id   AF-E6KYB0-F1
#
_cell.length_a   1.000
_cell.length_b   1.000
_cell.length_c   1.000
_cell.angle_alpha   90.00
_cell.angle_beta   90.00
_cell.angle_gamma   90.00
#
_symmetry.space_group_name_H-M   'P 1'
#
loop_
_entity.id
_entity.type
_entity.pdbx_description
1 polymer ?
#
loop_
_entity_poly.entity_id
_entity_poly.type
_entity_poly.pdbx_seq_one_letter_code
_entity_poly.pdbx_strand_id
1 'polypeptide(L)'
;MALGKTLEEIELMPERHFSEYMLFYREQPFGLWREDYRTAQISHLLAMINRDSKAKPPELSDFMPFYKESTVKNDEEDDGVTEYLANR
;
A
#
# COMPACT_ATOMS: atom_id res chain seq x y z
N MET A 1 0.38 -11.09 -13.84
CA MET A 1 0.14 -10.41 -15.13
C MET A 1 -1.23 -10.81 -15.63
N ALA A 2 -2.22 -9.95 -15.48
CA ALA A 2 -3.46 -10.07 -16.23
C ALA A 2 -3.83 -8.64 -16.63
N LEU A 3 -3.32 -8.21 -17.79
CA LEU A 3 -3.59 -6.92 -18.43
C LEU A 3 -5.09 -6.74 -18.78
N GLY A 4 -5.96 -7.67 -18.38
CA GLY A 4 -7.35 -7.77 -18.84
C GLY A 4 -7.46 -8.11 -20.33
N LYS A 5 -6.34 -8.37 -21.00
CA LYS A 5 -6.22 -8.65 -22.43
C LYS A 5 -6.01 -10.14 -22.69
N THR A 6 -6.45 -10.60 -23.84
CA THR A 6 -6.19 -11.98 -24.29
C THR A 6 -4.72 -12.16 -24.67
N LEU A 7 -4.26 -13.41 -24.80
CA LEU A 7 -2.89 -13.69 -25.25
C LEU A 7 -2.62 -13.12 -26.65
N GLU A 8 -3.58 -13.21 -27.56
CA GLU A 8 -3.47 -12.67 -28.93
C GLU A 8 -3.28 -11.15 -28.93
N GLU A 9 -3.99 -10.44 -28.07
CA GLU A 9 -3.86 -8.98 -27.93
C GLU A 9 -2.52 -8.56 -27.31
N ILE A 10 -1.88 -9.44 -26.55
CA ILE A 10 -0.55 -9.22 -25.97
C ILE A 10 0.52 -9.43 -27.05
N GLU A 11 0.39 -10.44 -27.89
CA GLU A 11 1.33 -10.70 -29.00
C GLU A 11 1.32 -9.57 -30.04
N LEU A 12 0.17 -8.94 -30.26
CA LEU A 12 0.03 -7.80 -31.16
C LEU A 12 0.50 -6.47 -30.53
N MET A 13 0.90 -6.46 -29.25
CA MET A 13 1.33 -5.24 -28.57
C MET A 13 2.76 -4.85 -28.99
N PRO A 14 3.01 -3.59 -29.37
CA PRO A 14 4.37 -3.11 -29.60
C PRO A 14 5.24 -3.24 -28.34
N GLU A 15 6.50 -3.64 -28.50
CA GLU A 15 7.47 -3.88 -27.42
C GLU A 15 7.59 -2.71 -26.44
N ARG A 16 7.51 -1.48 -26.96
CA ARG A 16 7.55 -0.26 -26.15
C ARG A 16 6.39 -0.18 -25.17
N HIS A 17 5.17 -0.46 -25.61
CA HIS A 17 3.99 -0.44 -24.75
C HIS A 17 4.06 -1.56 -23.71
N PHE A 18 4.51 -2.75 -24.11
CA PHE A 18 4.70 -3.85 -23.17
C PHE A 18 5.70 -3.48 -22.06
N SER A 19 6.79 -2.80 -22.41
CA SER A 19 7.80 -2.31 -21.46
C SER A 19 7.24 -1.25 -20.51
N GLU A 20 6.46 -0.30 -21.02
CA GLU A 20 5.76 0.72 -20.21
C GLU A 20 4.75 0.08 -19.24
N TYR A 21 3.99 -0.93 -19.69
CA TYR A 21 3.09 -1.68 -18.83
C TYR A 21 3.83 -2.48 -17.76
N MET A 22 4.95 -3.12 -18.12
CA MET A 22 5.79 -3.84 -17.16
C MET A 22 6.35 -2.89 -16.09
N LEU A 23 6.76 -1.68 -16.48
CA LEU A 23 7.22 -0.65 -15.56
C LEU A 23 6.08 -0.19 -14.64
N PHE A 24 4.90 0.08 -15.21
CA PHE A 24 3.69 0.41 -14.46
C PHE A 24 3.34 -0.67 -13.42
N TYR A 25 3.34 -1.95 -13.80
CA TYR A 25 3.10 -3.04 -12.85
C TYR A 25 4.18 -3.19 -11.77
N ARG A 26 5.42 -2.77 -12.05
CA ARG A 26 6.51 -2.76 -11.07
C ARG A 26 6.40 -1.60 -10.10
N GLU A 27 5.99 -0.42 -10.57
CA GLU A 27 5.85 0.79 -9.75
C GLU A 27 4.56 0.80 -8.92
N GLN A 28 3.50 0.16 -9.40
CA GLN A 28 2.21 0.24 -8.74
C GLN A 28 2.10 -0.77 -7.59
N PRO A 29 1.95 -0.34 -6.33
CA PRO A 29 1.96 -1.20 -5.15
C PRO A 29 0.64 -1.99 -4.95
N PHE A 30 -0.20 -2.10 -5.98
CA PHE A 30 -1.59 -2.58 -5.84
C PHE A 30 -1.71 -4.07 -5.56
N GLY A 31 -0.70 -4.85 -5.96
CA GLY A 31 -0.71 -6.31 -5.77
C GLY A 31 -0.78 -6.70 -4.31
N LEU A 32 -0.25 -5.87 -3.41
CA LEU A 32 -0.19 -6.16 -1.99
C LEU A 32 -1.40 -5.67 -1.20
N TRP A 33 -2.24 -4.73 -1.68
CA TRP A 33 -3.32 -4.21 -0.81
C TRP A 33 -4.30 -5.30 -0.32
N ARG A 34 -4.66 -6.26 -1.17
CA ARG A 34 -5.52 -7.40 -0.76
C ARG A 34 -4.78 -8.39 0.13
N GLU A 35 -3.47 -8.47 0.00
CA GLU A 35 -2.62 -9.35 0.81
C GLU A 35 -2.37 -8.71 2.19
N ASP A 36 -2.05 -7.42 2.22
CA ASP A 36 -1.96 -6.57 3.38
C ASP A 36 -3.28 -6.53 4.15
N TYR A 37 -4.41 -6.38 3.47
CA TYR A 37 -5.73 -6.42 4.10
C TYR A 37 -6.03 -7.77 4.75
N ARG A 38 -5.76 -8.88 4.05
CA ARG A 38 -5.93 -10.23 4.62
C ARG A 38 -4.99 -10.48 5.78
N THR A 39 -3.74 -10.03 5.68
CA THR A 39 -2.75 -10.14 6.75
C THR A 39 -3.17 -9.31 7.96
N ALA A 40 -3.65 -8.08 7.73
CA ALA A 40 -4.19 -7.21 8.77
C ALA A 40 -5.36 -7.86 9.51
N GLN A 41 -6.28 -8.55 8.82
CA GLN A 41 -7.37 -9.27 9.47
C GLN A 41 -6.86 -10.37 10.43
N ILE A 42 -5.85 -11.14 10.01
CA ILE A 42 -5.25 -12.20 10.82
C ILE A 42 -4.53 -11.60 12.04
N SER A 43 -3.72 -10.57 11.82
CA SER A 43 -2.99 -9.87 12.89
C SER A 43 -3.94 -9.21 13.89
N HIS A 44 -5.01 -8.58 13.41
CA HIS A 44 -6.04 -7.97 14.25
C HIS A 44 -6.75 -9.02 15.12
N LEU A 45 -7.11 -10.17 14.56
CA LEU A 45 -7.72 -11.27 15.32
C LEU A 45 -6.75 -11.80 16.38
N LEU A 46 -5.49 -12.00 16.03
CA LEU A 46 -4.45 -12.44 16.97
C LEU A 46 -4.26 -11.43 18.12
N ALA A 47 -4.24 -10.14 17.79
CA ALA A 47 -4.10 -9.06 18.77
C ALA A 47 -5.32 -8.98 19.69
N MET A 48 -6.53 -9.18 19.15
CA MET A 48 -7.77 -9.22 19.93
C MET A 48 -7.80 -10.39 20.94
N ILE A 49 -7.27 -11.55 20.57
CA ILE A 49 -7.19 -12.72 21.47
C ILE A 49 -6.18 -12.50 22.59
N ASN A 50 -5.02 -11.91 22.28
CA ASN A 50 -3.91 -11.75 23.23
C ASN A 50 -3.91 -10.41 23.97
N ARG A 51 -4.97 -9.59 23.82
CA ARG A 51 -5.01 -8.26 24.45
C ARG A 51 -5.18 -8.36 25.96
N ASP A 52 -4.61 -7.39 26.66
CA ASP A 52 -5.00 -7.08 28.04
C ASP A 52 -6.41 -6.45 28.03
N SER A 53 -7.29 -6.93 28.90
CA SER A 53 -8.67 -6.44 29.08
C SER A 53 -8.75 -4.95 29.44
N LYS A 54 -7.65 -4.36 29.91
CA LYS A 54 -7.57 -2.93 30.26
C LYS A 54 -7.06 -2.02 29.13
N ALA A 55 -6.51 -2.60 28.07
CA ALA A 55 -5.96 -1.84 26.95
C ALA A 55 -7.02 -1.51 25.89
N LYS A 56 -6.79 -0.45 25.11
CA LYS A 56 -7.67 -0.08 23.99
C LYS A 56 -7.67 -1.21 22.94
N PRO A 57 -8.84 -1.62 22.39
CA PRO A 57 -8.87 -2.54 21.26
C PRO A 57 -8.06 -1.98 20.08
N PRO A 58 -7.18 -2.79 19.46
CA PRO A 58 -6.49 -2.40 18.24
C PRO A 58 -7.47 -2.32 17.08
N GLU A 59 -7.26 -1.42 16.13
CA GLU A 59 -8.09 -1.31 14.93
C GLU A 59 -7.45 -2.07 13.76
N LEU A 60 -8.23 -2.40 12.73
CA LEU A 60 -7.71 -3.11 11.55
C LEU A 60 -6.68 -2.27 10.78
N SER A 61 -6.89 -0.95 10.73
CA SER A 61 -6.02 0.04 10.11
C SER A 61 -4.62 0.07 10.72
N ASP A 62 -4.46 -0.28 12.01
CA ASP A 62 -3.17 -0.31 12.69
C ASP A 62 -2.21 -1.35 12.09
N PHE A 63 -2.76 -2.38 11.44
CA PHE A 63 -2.01 -3.47 10.81
C PHE A 63 -1.87 -3.28 9.29
N MET A 64 -2.27 -2.13 8.75
CA MET A 64 -2.14 -1.84 7.32
C MET A 64 -1.06 -0.77 7.05
N PRO A 65 -0.17 -0.97 6.07
CA PRO A 65 0.96 -0.06 5.81
C PRO A 65 0.54 1.31 5.26
N PHE A 66 -0.62 1.42 4.61
CA PHE A 66 -1.06 2.64 3.91
C PHE A 66 -2.15 3.44 4.63
N TYR A 67 -2.63 2.99 5.80
CA TYR A 67 -3.79 3.59 6.49
C TYR A 67 -3.41 4.47 7.70
N LYS A 68 -2.12 4.73 7.94
CA LYS A 68 -1.70 5.66 9.00
C LYS A 68 -1.90 7.11 8.55
N GLU A 69 -3.15 7.54 8.54
CA GLU A 69 -3.46 8.96 8.56
C GLU A 69 -3.18 9.47 9.98
N SER A 70 -1.97 10.00 10.18
CA SER A 70 -1.63 11.00 11.21
C SER A 70 -2.26 10.81 12.60
N THR A 71 -1.83 9.79 13.34
CA THR A 71 -1.93 9.76 14.82
C THR A 71 -0.59 9.97 15.51
N VAL A 72 0.36 10.61 14.82
CA VAL A 72 1.43 11.37 15.49
C VAL A 72 0.87 12.76 15.78
N LYS A 73 0.23 12.93 16.94
CA LYS A 73 0.16 14.26 17.57
C LYS A 73 1.34 14.36 18.52
N ASN A 74 2.21 15.33 18.23
CA ASN A 74 3.39 15.80 18.97
C ASN A 74 4.67 15.00 18.73
N ASP A 75 5.38 15.29 17.64
CA ASP A 75 6.58 16.13 17.73
C ASP A 75 6.86 16.77 16.35
N GLU A 76 7.27 18.03 16.39
CA GLU A 76 7.50 18.91 15.24
C GLU A 76 8.76 18.49 14.47
N GLU A 77 8.64 17.78 13.36
CA GLU A 77 9.69 17.79 12.32
C GLU A 77 9.05 17.89 10.93
N ASP A 78 9.14 19.10 10.37
CA ASP A 78 8.79 19.49 9.01
C ASP A 78 9.65 18.71 8.00
N ASP A 79 9.04 17.80 7.23
CA ASP A 79 9.71 16.84 6.32
C ASP A 79 10.33 17.50 5.07
N GLY A 80 10.56 18.82 5.03
CA GLY A 80 11.32 19.51 3.96
C GLY A 80 10.78 19.37 2.52
N VAL A 81 9.68 18.64 2.31
CA VAL A 81 9.06 18.37 1.00
C VAL A 81 8.55 19.67 0.37
N THR A 82 8.11 20.60 1.22
CA THR A 82 7.66 21.94 0.81
C THR A 82 8.80 22.76 0.20
N GLU A 83 10.02 22.63 0.73
CA GLU A 83 11.21 23.36 0.27
C GLU A 83 11.75 22.80 -1.06
N TYR A 84 11.69 21.48 -1.27
CA TYR A 84 12.08 20.84 -2.54
C TYR A 84 11.14 21.21 -3.71
N LEU A 85 9.85 21.39 -3.44
CA LEU A 85 8.87 21.81 -4.45
C LEU A 85 8.98 23.30 -4.80
N ALA A 86 9.44 24.13 -3.88
CA ALA A 86 9.60 25.57 -4.10
C ALA A 86 10.82 25.92 -4.97
N ASN A 87 11.84 25.05 -5.02
CA ASN A 87 13.10 25.28 -5.74
C ASN A 87 13.13 24.72 -7.18
N ARG A 88 11.96 24.51 -7.80
CA ARG A 88 11.85 24.07 -9.20
C ARG A 88 11.54 25.21 -10.17
#